data_AF-A0A9D6EF25-F1
#
_entry.id   AF-A0A9D6EF25-F1
#
_cell.length_a   1.000
_cell.length_b   1.000
_cell.length_c   1.000
_cell.angle_alpha   90.00
_cell.angle_beta   90.00
_cell.angle_gamma   90.00
#
_symmetry.space_group_name_H-M   'P 1'
#
loop_
_entity.id
_entity.type
_entity.pdbx_description
1 polymer ?
#
loop_
_entity_poly.entity_id
_entity_poly.type
_entity_poly.pdbx_seq_one_letter_code
_entity_poly.pdbx_strand_id
1 'polypeptide(L)'
;MVKLNTTYRVIIGVVVAILVMAGLVFAYSKGASSTKNSSAKQENTQSIPSSGSDSENPPVKKSTTGICHGEGTTYYSKTTNFTPYNSIADCLSSGGRLPKK
;
A
#
# COMPACT_ATOMS: atom_id res chain seq x y z
N MET A 1 -45.00 -12.84 -28.36
CA MET A 1 -43.92 -13.86 -28.26
C MET A 1 -42.51 -13.34 -28.62
N VAL A 2 -42.33 -12.07 -29.03
CA VAL A 2 -41.00 -11.55 -29.46
C VAL A 2 -40.13 -10.98 -28.32
N LYS A 3 -40.73 -10.62 -27.17
CA LYS A 3 -40.03 -9.94 -26.06
C LYS A 3 -38.97 -10.81 -25.37
N LEU A 4 -39.17 -12.12 -25.30
CA LEU A 4 -38.21 -13.04 -24.67
C LEU A 4 -36.91 -13.15 -25.47
N ASN A 5 -37.00 -13.12 -26.80
CA ASN A 5 -35.84 -13.22 -27.69
C ASN A 5 -35.02 -11.92 -27.69
N THR A 6 -35.67 -10.77 -27.63
CA THR A 6 -34.98 -9.48 -27.53
C THR A 6 -34.29 -9.33 -26.18
N THR A 7 -34.98 -9.64 -25.08
CA THR A 7 -34.40 -9.60 -23.73
C THR A 7 -33.25 -10.59 -23.58
N TYR A 8 -33.38 -11.82 -24.11
CA TYR A 8 -32.32 -12.82 -24.07
C TYR A 8 -31.07 -12.40 -24.86
N ARG A 9 -31.25 -11.78 -26.03
CA ARG A 9 -30.14 -11.23 -26.82
C ARG A 9 -29.41 -10.08 -26.12
N VAL A 10 -30.15 -9.21 -25.44
CA VAL A 10 -29.57 -8.11 -24.65
C VAL A 10 -28.81 -8.66 -23.44
N ILE A 11 -29.37 -9.62 -22.71
CA ILE A 11 -28.71 -10.23 -21.54
C ILE A 11 -27.46 -10.99 -21.94
N ILE A 12 -27.50 -11.81 -23.00
CA ILE A 12 -26.30 -12.50 -23.50
C ILE A 12 -25.22 -11.48 -23.90
N GLY A 13 -25.60 -10.40 -24.60
CA GLY A 13 -24.66 -9.35 -24.99
C GLY A 13 -23.96 -8.71 -23.79
N VAL A 14 -24.71 -8.41 -22.72
CA VAL A 14 -24.16 -7.83 -21.48
C VAL A 14 -23.25 -8.82 -20.75
N VAL A 15 -23.63 -10.09 -20.64
CA VAL A 15 -22.82 -11.13 -19.97
C VAL A 15 -21.52 -11.39 -20.74
N VAL A 16 -21.56 -11.49 -22.07
CA VAL A 16 -20.36 -11.65 -22.91
C VAL A 16 -19.44 -10.42 -22.80
N ALA A 17 -20.00 -9.21 -22.82
CA ALA A 17 -19.21 -7.98 -22.64
C ALA A 17 -18.51 -7.93 -21.28
N ILE A 18 -19.19 -8.33 -20.20
CA ILE A 18 -18.60 -8.39 -18.86
C ILE A 18 -17.45 -9.40 -18.80
N LEU A 19 -17.62 -10.59 -19.38
CA LEU A 19 -16.57 -11.62 -19.40
C LEU A 19 -15.35 -11.19 -20.23
N VAL A 20 -15.57 -10.51 -21.36
CA VAL A 20 -14.49 -9.96 -22.20
C VAL A 20 -13.75 -8.84 -21.48
N MET A 21 -14.46 -7.92 -20.82
CA MET A 21 -13.85 -6.84 -20.06
C MET A 21 -13.04 -7.36 -18.87
N ALA A 22 -13.57 -8.33 -18.12
CA ALA A 22 -12.85 -8.97 -17.02
C ALA A 22 -11.60 -9.72 -17.51
N GLY A 23 -11.68 -10.42 -18.64
CA GLY A 23 -10.53 -11.07 -19.28
C GLY A 23 -9.44 -10.09 -19.74
N LEU A 24 -9.84 -8.94 -20.31
CA LEU A 24 -8.92 -7.92 -20.78
C LEU A 24 -8.16 -7.24 -19.62
N VAL A 25 -8.85 -6.98 -18.50
CA VAL A 25 -8.25 -6.41 -17.28
C VAL A 25 -7.23 -7.38 -16.67
N PHE A 26 -7.51 -8.68 -16.65
CA PHE A 26 -6.59 -9.68 -16.14
C PHE A 26 -5.34 -9.84 -17.02
N ALA A 27 -5.50 -9.75 -18.35
CA ALA A 27 -4.37 -9.78 -19.29
C ALA A 27 -3.48 -8.52 -19.20
N TYR A 28 -4.07 -7.35 -18.99
CA TYR A 28 -3.33 -6.08 -18.84
C TYR A 28 -2.48 -6.00 -17.56
N SER A 29 -2.78 -6.82 -16.55
CA SER A 29 -2.11 -6.76 -15.24
C SER A 29 -0.77 -7.54 -15.19
N LYS A 30 -0.41 -8.31 -16.23
CA LYS A 30 0.88 -9.01 -16.33
C LYS A 30 1.85 -8.21 -17.20
N GLY A 31 2.36 -7.10 -16.67
CA GLY A 31 3.28 -6.24 -17.42
C GLY A 31 4.06 -5.22 -16.59
N ALA A 32 4.86 -5.68 -15.61
CA ALA A 32 6.08 -4.98 -15.16
C ALA A 32 6.88 -5.86 -14.17
N SER A 33 7.74 -6.72 -14.71
CA SER A 33 8.99 -7.08 -14.03
C SER A 33 10.02 -6.02 -14.37
N SER A 34 10.64 -5.38 -13.37
CA SER A 34 11.98 -4.83 -13.54
C SER A 34 12.75 -4.85 -12.22
N THR A 35 13.83 -5.61 -12.29
CA THR A 35 14.84 -5.92 -11.28
C THR A 35 15.91 -4.82 -11.16
N LYS A 36 16.60 -4.85 -10.00
CA LYS A 36 18.00 -4.45 -9.72
C LYS A 36 18.19 -3.16 -8.90
N ASN A 37 18.54 -3.35 -7.63
CA ASN A 37 19.81 -2.80 -7.15
C ASN A 37 20.49 -3.84 -6.23
N SER A 38 21.59 -4.40 -6.72
CA SER A 38 22.60 -5.07 -5.91
C SER A 38 23.89 -4.30 -6.08
N SER A 39 24.35 -3.61 -5.04
CA SER A 39 25.71 -3.73 -4.50
C SER A 39 25.92 -2.82 -3.29
N ALA A 40 26.26 -3.47 -2.16
CA ALA A 40 27.03 -2.99 -0.99
C ALA A 40 26.61 -1.64 -0.37
N LYS A 41 26.06 -1.56 0.84
CA LYS A 41 26.46 -2.21 2.10
C LYS A 41 25.28 -2.10 3.08
N GLN A 42 24.39 -3.09 3.07
CA GLN A 42 23.45 -3.30 4.18
C GLN A 42 24.07 -4.31 5.11
N GLU A 43 24.92 -3.80 6.00
CA GLU A 43 25.28 -4.49 7.24
C GLU A 43 24.87 -3.56 8.38
N ASN A 44 23.61 -3.69 8.80
CA ASN A 44 23.35 -4.08 10.17
C ASN A 44 21.95 -4.72 10.23
N THR A 45 21.98 -6.03 10.44
CA THR A 45 20.88 -6.97 10.61
C THR A 45 19.75 -6.45 11.51
N GLN A 46 18.57 -6.32 10.92
CA GLN A 46 17.32 -6.75 11.57
C GLN A 46 16.43 -7.32 10.46
N SER A 47 16.74 -8.55 10.10
CA SER A 47 15.86 -9.48 9.40
C SER A 47 14.58 -9.68 10.21
N ILE A 48 13.44 -9.10 9.79
CA ILE A 48 12.10 -9.74 9.67
C ILE A 48 11.22 -8.87 8.74
N PRO A 49 10.82 -9.33 7.55
CA PRO A 49 9.67 -8.80 6.83
C PRO A 49 8.41 -9.55 7.28
N SER A 50 7.66 -8.99 8.22
CA SER A 50 6.28 -9.38 8.52
C SER A 50 5.44 -8.12 8.36
N SER A 51 4.84 -7.86 7.20
CA SER A 51 3.54 -8.38 6.77
C SER A 51 2.62 -8.78 7.93
N GLY A 52 1.55 -8.02 8.12
CA GLY A 52 0.35 -8.48 8.81
C GLY A 52 -0.06 -7.64 10.01
N SER A 53 -0.67 -6.49 9.73
CA SER A 53 -1.98 -6.13 10.29
C SER A 53 -2.29 -6.56 11.72
N ASP A 54 -1.80 -5.79 12.70
CA ASP A 54 -2.53 -5.60 13.95
C ASP A 54 -2.90 -4.12 14.03
N SER A 55 -4.15 -3.88 13.67
CA SER A 55 -4.80 -2.60 13.33
C SER A 55 -4.97 -1.65 14.52
N GLU A 56 -3.95 -1.45 15.34
CA GLU A 56 -4.00 -0.48 16.45
C GLU A 56 -2.89 0.58 16.40
N ASN A 57 -1.71 0.29 15.84
CA ASN A 57 -0.60 1.25 15.85
C ASN A 57 0.06 1.42 14.46
N PRO A 58 0.23 2.67 13.98
CA PRO A 58 0.86 2.94 12.68
C PRO A 58 2.36 2.65 12.72
N PRO A 59 3.00 2.19 11.63
CA PRO A 59 4.44 1.94 11.61
C PRO A 59 5.29 3.20 11.85
N VAL A 60 4.74 4.39 11.59
CA VAL A 60 5.40 5.67 11.87
C VAL A 60 4.46 6.63 12.57
N LYS A 61 4.99 7.30 13.59
CA LYS A 61 4.30 8.36 14.36
C LYS A 61 5.02 9.68 14.18
N LYS A 62 4.30 10.72 13.76
CA LYS A 62 4.82 12.09 13.78
C LYS A 62 4.39 12.79 15.06
N SER A 63 5.34 13.26 15.86
CA SER A 63 5.05 14.05 17.06
C SER A 63 4.42 15.40 16.69
N THR A 64 3.77 16.05 17.66
CA THR A 64 3.27 17.42 17.52
C THR A 64 4.37 18.43 17.21
N THR A 65 5.62 18.15 17.61
CA THR A 65 6.79 18.96 17.26
C THR A 65 7.25 18.76 15.81
N GLY A 66 6.66 17.80 15.08
CA GLY A 66 6.98 17.49 13.69
C GLY A 66 8.12 16.49 13.51
N ILE A 67 8.46 15.70 14.53
CA ILE A 67 9.51 14.68 14.46
C ILE A 67 8.89 13.34 14.04
N CYS A 68 9.49 12.66 13.06
CA CYS A 68 9.09 11.33 12.62
C CYS A 68 9.77 10.25 13.47
N HIS A 69 8.98 9.41 14.14
CA HIS A 69 9.43 8.27 14.93
C HIS A 69 8.94 6.98 14.27
N GLY A 70 9.88 6.12 13.88
CA GLY A 70 9.56 4.78 13.40
C GLY A 70 9.31 3.81 14.54
N GLU A 71 8.55 2.76 14.25
CA GLU A 71 8.41 1.60 15.12
C GLU A 71 9.80 1.04 15.49
N GLY A 72 10.01 0.72 16.77
CA GLY A 72 11.31 0.31 17.29
C GLY A 72 12.22 1.45 17.79
N THR A 73 11.82 2.72 17.65
CA THR A 73 12.55 3.85 18.29
C THR A 73 12.08 4.12 19.71
N THR A 74 12.98 4.56 20.60
CA THR A 74 12.68 4.84 22.03
C THR A 74 11.53 5.84 22.23
N TYR A 75 11.30 6.73 21.27
CA TYR A 75 10.28 7.77 21.36
C TYR A 75 8.94 7.37 20.73
N TYR A 76 8.88 6.24 20.01
CA TYR A 76 7.66 5.78 19.36
C TYR A 76 6.56 5.46 20.37
N SER A 77 6.87 4.75 21.46
CA SER A 77 5.93 4.41 22.54
C SER A 77 5.61 5.60 23.46
N LYS A 78 6.51 6.57 23.55
CA LYS A 78 6.35 7.78 24.38
C LYS A 78 5.47 8.84 23.71
N THR A 79 5.38 8.79 22.39
CA THR A 79 4.58 9.75 21.62
C THR A 79 3.12 9.30 21.66
N THR A 80 2.33 9.88 22.56
CA THR A 80 0.88 9.64 22.68
C THR A 80 0.06 10.53 21.75
N ASN A 81 0.50 11.77 21.55
CA ASN A 81 -0.08 12.71 20.59
C ASN A 81 0.70 12.65 19.28
N PHE A 82 0.18 11.90 18.30
CA PHE A 82 0.86 11.70 17.02
C PHE A 82 -0.08 11.73 15.83
N THR A 83 0.49 12.02 14.66
CA THR A 83 -0.14 11.72 13.38
C THR A 83 0.41 10.39 12.84
N PRO A 84 -0.45 9.41 12.53
CA PRO A 84 -0.04 8.11 11.97
C PRO A 84 0.43 8.26 10.51
N TYR A 85 1.50 7.55 10.15
CA TYR A 85 1.98 7.41 8.77
C TYR A 85 2.32 5.95 8.46
N ASN A 86 2.17 5.58 7.18
CA ASN A 86 2.50 4.24 6.69
C ASN A 86 4.02 4.05 6.52
N SER A 87 4.78 5.13 6.37
CA SER A 87 6.22 5.09 6.20
C SER A 87 6.91 6.36 6.69
N ILE A 88 8.24 6.29 6.90
CA ILE A 88 9.04 7.48 7.26
C ILE A 88 9.03 8.48 6.11
N ALA A 89 9.04 7.99 4.86
CA ALA A 89 8.99 8.83 3.67
C ALA A 89 7.72 9.69 3.64
N ASP A 90 6.55 9.10 3.88
CA ASP A 90 5.27 9.84 3.93
C ASP A 90 5.28 10.89 5.04
N CYS A 91 5.85 10.55 6.21
CA CYS A 91 6.00 11.49 7.31
C CYS A 91 6.88 12.69 6.92
N LEU A 92 8.00 12.46 6.22
CA LEU A 92 8.88 13.53 5.73
C LEU A 92 8.20 14.38 4.65
N SER A 93 7.50 13.77 3.71
CA SER A 93 6.72 14.48 2.68
C SER A 93 5.61 15.35 3.27
N SER A 94 5.09 15.00 4.45
CA SER A 94 4.12 15.81 5.19
C SER A 94 4.72 17.00 5.96
N GLY A 95 6.01 17.30 5.77
CA GLY A 95 6.76 18.33 6.49
C GLY A 95 7.35 17.87 7.83
N GLY A 96 7.39 16.56 8.08
CA GLY A 96 8.07 15.99 9.24
C GLY A 96 9.59 16.01 9.07
N ARG A 97 10.33 15.81 10.17
CA ARG A 97 11.80 15.74 10.18
C ARG A 97 12.30 14.58 11.02
N LEU A 98 13.48 14.04 10.68
CA LEU A 98 14.14 13.04 11.51
C LEU A 98 14.76 13.68 12.76
N PRO A 99 14.80 12.96 13.89
CA PRO A 99 15.52 13.41 15.07
C PRO A 99 17.01 13.56 14.75
N LYS A 100 17.62 14.66 15.20
CA LYS A 100 19.08 14.80 15.17
C LYS A 100 19.68 13.88 16.23
N LYS A 101 20.71 13.15 15.84
CA LYS A 101 21.47 12.25 16.72
C LYS A 101 22.15 13.03 17.84
#